data_AF-A0AAW5R608-F1
#
_entry.id   AF-A0AAW5R608-F1
#
_cell.length_a   1.000
_cell.length_b   1.000
_cell.length_c   1.000
_cell.angle_alpha   90.00
_cell.angle_beta   90.00
_cell.angle_gamma   90.00
#
_symmetry.space_group_name_H-M   'P 1'
#
loop_
_entity.id
_entity.type
_entity.pdbx_description
1 polymer ?
#
loop_
_entity_poly.entity_id
_entity_poly.type
_entity_poly.pdbx_seq_one_letter_code
_entity_poly.pdbx_strand_id
1 'polypeptide(L)'
;MKRLPRPFLLAAIVLTLVLGAAGTAALMTPMPTDAAAGPTEDGIDTASAECPARVAEAARGFSATLASLSGAAEAGRAERCEAYRAHVAALSSARDVYATCLSGFARDDQVAQIELATNDWHSAIAVTCAD
;
A
#
# COMPACT_ATOMS: atom_id res chain seq x y z
N MET A 1 18.50 -39.86 -31.44
CA MET A 1 18.59 -38.57 -30.73
C MET A 1 17.32 -38.40 -29.89
N LYS A 2 17.40 -38.65 -28.58
CA LYS A 2 16.26 -38.60 -27.62
C LYS A 2 16.06 -37.15 -27.17
N ARG A 3 14.92 -36.54 -27.49
CA ARG A 3 14.55 -35.21 -26.97
C ARG A 3 13.99 -35.36 -25.57
N LEU A 4 14.66 -34.79 -24.58
CA LEU A 4 14.14 -34.68 -23.23
C LEU A 4 13.06 -33.57 -23.15
N PRO A 5 11.96 -33.79 -22.41
CA PRO A 5 10.93 -32.78 -22.22
C PRO A 5 11.40 -31.69 -21.25
N ARG A 6 10.88 -30.47 -21.48
CA ARG A 6 11.20 -29.21 -20.79
C ARG A 6 10.88 -29.10 -19.28
N PRO A 7 10.05 -29.92 -18.60
CA PRO A 7 9.70 -29.65 -17.20
C PRO A 7 10.84 -29.97 -16.22
N PHE A 8 11.85 -30.75 -16.63
CA PHE A 8 12.99 -31.10 -15.78
C PHE A 8 14.02 -29.99 -15.60
N LEU A 9 13.99 -28.94 -16.43
CA LEU A 9 14.97 -27.84 -16.35
C LEU A 9 14.62 -26.80 -15.28
N LEU A 10 13.35 -26.73 -14.86
CA LEU A 10 12.89 -25.75 -13.86
C LEU A 10 13.08 -26.21 -12.41
N ALA A 11 13.18 -27.53 -12.17
CA ALA A 11 13.37 -28.07 -10.82
C ALA A 11 14.80 -27.86 -10.27
N ALA A 12 15.79 -27.61 -11.12
CA ALA A 12 17.18 -27.45 -10.72
C ALA A 12 17.52 -26.05 -10.18
N ILE A 13 16.68 -25.04 -10.43
CA ILE A 13 16.98 -23.63 -10.07
C ILE A 13 16.48 -23.28 -8.66
N VAL A 14 15.50 -24.01 -8.12
CA VAL A 14 14.90 -23.71 -6.81
C VAL A 14 15.75 -24.21 -5.63
N LEU A 15 16.69 -25.14 -5.87
CA LEU A 15 17.43 -25.84 -4.80
C LEU A 15 18.78 -25.20 -4.39
N THR A 16 19.12 -23.99 -4.87
CA THR A 16 20.43 -23.37 -4.60
C THR A 16 20.40 -22.09 -3.74
N LEU A 17 19.24 -21.68 -3.21
CA LEU A 17 19.10 -20.45 -2.41
C LEU A 17 19.01 -20.69 -0.89
N VAL A 18 19.56 -21.80 -0.39
CA VAL A 18 19.64 -22.06 1.05
C VAL A 18 21.08 -22.43 1.38
N LEU A 19 21.96 -21.44 1.58
CA LEU A 19 23.20 -21.58 2.38
C LEU A 19 23.90 -20.22 2.49
N GLY A 20 24.00 -19.66 3.71
CA GLY A 20 24.94 -18.57 3.99
C GLY A 20 24.50 -17.51 5.00
N ALA A 21 24.16 -17.89 6.24
CA ALA A 21 24.13 -16.96 7.36
C ALA A 21 25.11 -17.45 8.43
N ALA A 22 26.37 -17.01 8.31
CA ALA A 22 27.40 -17.27 9.32
C ALA A 22 28.21 -15.99 9.58
N GLY A 23 28.14 -15.53 10.84
CA GLY A 23 29.24 -14.84 11.50
C GLY A 23 29.29 -13.32 11.33
N THR A 24 28.96 -12.59 12.39
CA THR A 24 29.97 -11.94 13.25
C THR A 24 29.26 -11.26 14.42
N ALA A 25 29.42 -11.84 15.61
CA ALA A 25 29.12 -11.18 16.87
C ALA A 25 30.26 -10.19 17.15
N ALA A 26 30.07 -8.93 16.76
CA ALA A 26 30.93 -7.84 17.19
C ALA A 26 30.37 -7.24 18.48
N LEU A 27 31.18 -7.28 19.53
CA LEU A 27 30.98 -6.65 20.82
C LEU A 27 30.70 -5.14 20.64
N MET A 28 29.46 -4.71 20.85
CA MET A 28 29.16 -3.31 21.16
C MET A 28 29.07 -3.16 22.68
N THR A 29 30.01 -2.41 23.23
CA THR A 29 29.91 -1.89 24.59
C THR A 29 28.85 -0.79 24.62
N PRO A 30 27.85 -0.84 25.53
CA PRO A 30 26.90 0.26 25.66
C PRO A 30 27.58 1.44 26.38
N MET A 31 27.60 2.60 25.73
CA MET A 31 27.85 3.87 26.44
C MET A 31 26.59 4.25 27.22
N PRO A 32 26.71 4.72 28.48
CA PRO A 32 25.58 5.25 29.21
C PRO A 32 25.29 6.67 28.70
N THR A 33 24.25 6.80 27.87
CA THR A 33 23.70 8.11 27.52
C THR A 33 22.69 8.48 28.61
N ASP A 34 23.18 9.19 29.63
CA ASP A 34 22.32 9.88 30.57
C ASP A 34 21.77 11.17 29.93
N ALA A 35 20.47 11.38 30.13
CA ALA A 35 19.74 12.65 30.11
C ALA A 35 19.73 13.51 28.83
N ALA A 36 18.64 13.38 28.08
CA ALA A 36 17.86 14.52 27.59
C ALA A 36 16.41 14.10 27.37
N ALA A 37 15.66 13.85 28.46
CA ALA A 37 14.21 13.80 28.40
C ALA A 37 13.70 15.24 28.23
N GLY A 38 13.70 15.71 26.98
CA GLY A 38 12.87 16.85 26.57
C GLY A 38 11.38 16.49 26.68
N PRO A 39 10.48 17.48 26.60
CA PRO A 39 9.04 17.21 26.65
C PRO A 39 8.70 16.25 25.51
N THR A 40 8.01 15.15 25.81
CA THR A 40 7.52 14.26 24.77
C THR A 40 6.45 15.00 23.99
N GLU A 41 6.80 15.44 22.78
CA GLU A 41 5.86 15.70 21.70
C GLU A 41 5.29 14.35 21.23
N ASP A 42 4.61 13.63 22.13
CA ASP A 42 4.06 12.29 21.88
C ASP A 42 3.10 12.28 20.67
N GLY A 43 2.60 13.44 20.22
CA GLY A 43 1.71 13.54 19.06
C GLY A 43 2.40 13.43 17.70
N ILE A 44 3.61 13.97 17.53
CA ILE A 44 4.28 14.03 16.21
C ILE A 44 5.12 12.78 15.97
N ASP A 45 5.77 12.27 17.01
CA ASP A 45 6.60 11.07 16.90
C ASP A 45 5.76 9.80 16.76
N THR A 46 4.62 9.71 17.44
CA THR A 46 3.73 8.53 17.35
C THR A 46 3.02 8.48 15.98
N ALA A 47 2.53 9.61 15.47
CA ALA A 47 1.93 9.67 14.14
C ALA A 47 2.91 9.27 13.03
N SER A 48 4.19 9.68 13.17
CA SER A 48 5.27 9.31 12.25
C SER A 48 5.66 7.84 12.38
N ALA A 49 5.67 7.29 13.60
CA ALA A 49 5.95 5.87 13.85
C ALA A 49 4.89 4.93 13.27
N GLU A 50 3.63 5.37 13.23
CA GLU A 50 2.50 4.60 12.68
C GLU A 50 2.39 4.65 11.15
N CYS A 51 3.13 5.55 10.49
CA CYS A 51 2.96 5.79 9.06
C CYS A 51 3.13 4.58 8.15
N PRO A 52 4.10 3.66 8.37
CA PRO A 52 4.20 2.44 7.57
C PRO A 52 2.93 1.58 7.66
N ALA A 53 2.35 1.46 8.85
CA ALA A 53 1.12 0.69 9.06
C ALA A 53 -0.10 1.36 8.41
N ARG A 54 -0.22 2.69 8.54
CA ARG A 54 -1.29 3.47 7.91
C ARG A 54 -1.24 3.39 6.39
N VAL A 55 -0.05 3.50 5.79
CA VAL A 55 0.17 3.35 4.35
C VAL A 55 -0.23 1.94 3.89
N ALA A 56 0.19 0.90 4.62
CA ALA A 56 -0.18 -0.48 4.30
C ALA A 56 -1.69 -0.73 4.41
N GLU A 57 -2.37 -0.15 5.39
CA GLU A 57 -3.83 -0.21 5.52
C GLU A 57 -4.52 0.52 4.36
N ALA A 58 -4.09 1.74 4.01
CA ALA A 58 -4.63 2.47 2.87
C ALA A 58 -4.50 1.69 1.56
N ALA A 59 -3.34 1.07 1.31
CA ALA A 59 -3.12 0.22 0.14
C ALA A 59 -4.03 -1.02 0.11
N ARG A 60 -4.28 -1.64 1.28
CA ARG A 60 -5.23 -2.76 1.40
C ARG A 60 -6.66 -2.32 1.15
N GLY A 61 -7.11 -1.20 1.73
CA GLY A 61 -8.44 -0.64 1.51
C GLY A 61 -8.69 -0.28 0.04
N PHE A 62 -7.70 0.35 -0.61
CA PHE A 62 -7.73 0.59 -2.05
C PHE A 62 -7.86 -0.71 -2.84
N SER A 63 -7.02 -1.72 -2.55
CA SER A 63 -7.05 -3.01 -3.24
C SER A 63 -8.38 -3.75 -3.06
N ALA A 64 -8.97 -3.69 -1.86
CA ALA A 64 -10.27 -4.31 -1.57
C ALA A 64 -11.41 -3.67 -2.35
N THR A 65 -11.46 -2.33 -2.41
CA THR A 65 -12.49 -1.62 -3.20
C THR A 65 -12.28 -1.82 -4.69
N LEU A 66 -11.02 -1.86 -5.18
CA LEU A 66 -10.72 -2.18 -6.58
C LEU A 66 -11.21 -3.58 -6.97
N ALA A 67 -11.03 -4.57 -6.09
CA ALA A 67 -11.58 -5.91 -6.31
C ALA A 67 -13.13 -5.88 -6.34
N SER A 68 -13.76 -5.12 -5.46
CA SER A 68 -15.23 -4.95 -5.44
C SER A 68 -15.77 -4.35 -6.74
N LEU A 69 -15.05 -3.40 -7.35
CA LEU A 69 -15.43 -2.81 -8.65
C LEU A 69 -15.54 -3.87 -9.76
N SER A 70 -14.65 -4.87 -9.77
CA SER A 70 -14.70 -5.94 -10.77
C SER A 70 -15.95 -6.80 -10.66
N GLY A 71 -16.43 -7.07 -9.44
CA GLY A 71 -17.69 -7.77 -9.20
C GLY A 71 -18.90 -6.89 -9.49
N ALA A 72 -18.80 -5.60 -9.20
CA ALA A 72 -19.87 -4.64 -9.44
C ALA A 72 -20.11 -4.38 -10.93
N ALA A 73 -19.12 -4.53 -11.81
CA ALA A 73 -19.27 -4.25 -13.24
C ALA A 73 -20.47 -4.96 -13.90
N GLU A 74 -20.77 -6.19 -13.49
CA GLU A 74 -21.89 -7.00 -13.97
C GLU A 74 -23.16 -6.86 -13.12
N ALA A 75 -23.10 -6.08 -12.04
CA ALA A 75 -24.19 -5.91 -11.08
C ALA A 75 -25.25 -4.89 -11.52
N GLY A 76 -26.36 -4.87 -10.78
CA GLY A 76 -27.42 -3.88 -10.94
C GLY A 76 -26.89 -2.45 -10.75
N ARG A 77 -27.58 -1.46 -11.34
CA ARG A 77 -27.15 -0.05 -11.29
C ARG A 77 -26.92 0.46 -9.86
N ALA A 78 -27.81 0.12 -8.93
CA ALA A 78 -27.69 0.52 -7.53
C ALA A 78 -26.40 0.00 -6.88
N GLU A 79 -26.09 -1.29 -7.08
CA GLU A 79 -24.90 -1.94 -6.55
C GLU A 79 -23.61 -1.38 -7.17
N ARG A 80 -23.62 -1.11 -8.48
CA ARG A 80 -22.52 -0.39 -9.15
C ARG A 80 -22.25 0.97 -8.53
N CYS A 81 -23.30 1.75 -8.31
CA CYS A 81 -23.18 3.08 -7.75
C CYS A 81 -22.71 3.06 -6.29
N GLU A 82 -23.09 2.05 -5.52
CA GLU A 82 -22.55 1.83 -4.18
C GLU A 82 -21.04 1.52 -4.23
N ALA A 83 -20.63 0.57 -5.08
CA ALA A 83 -19.22 0.20 -5.24
C ALA A 83 -18.35 1.38 -5.71
N TYR A 84 -18.85 2.19 -6.64
CA TYR A 84 -18.12 3.38 -7.13
C TYR A 84 -17.91 4.40 -6.02
N ARG A 85 -18.95 4.69 -5.22
CA ARG A 85 -18.85 5.62 -4.08
C ARG A 85 -17.93 5.08 -2.99
N ALA A 86 -17.97 3.78 -2.72
CA ALA A 86 -17.05 3.14 -1.78
C ALA A 86 -15.59 3.26 -2.24
N HIS A 87 -15.32 3.09 -3.53
CA HIS A 87 -13.98 3.26 -4.08
C HIS A 87 -13.47 4.70 -3.99
N VAL A 88 -14.32 5.70 -4.27
CA VAL A 88 -13.99 7.12 -4.06
C VAL A 88 -13.65 7.42 -2.60
N ALA A 89 -14.38 6.83 -1.65
CA ALA A 89 -14.08 6.98 -0.22
C ALA A 89 -12.71 6.38 0.14
N ALA A 90 -12.36 5.21 -0.43
CA ALA A 90 -11.05 4.60 -0.23
C ALA A 90 -9.91 5.44 -0.84
N LEU A 91 -10.11 6.01 -2.03
CA LEU A 91 -9.17 6.95 -2.63
C LEU A 91 -8.95 8.19 -1.76
N SER A 92 -10.03 8.79 -1.26
CA SER A 92 -9.96 9.96 -0.37
C SER A 92 -9.20 9.65 0.92
N SER A 93 -9.48 8.50 1.53
CA SER A 93 -8.75 8.05 2.72
C SER A 93 -7.26 7.79 2.43
N ALA A 94 -6.93 7.21 1.29
CA ALA A 94 -5.55 6.96 0.90
C ALA A 94 -4.79 8.27 0.66
N ARG A 95 -5.43 9.24 0.00
CA ARG A 95 -4.88 10.59 -0.21
C ARG A 95 -4.46 11.23 1.11
N ASP A 96 -5.33 11.21 2.12
CA ASP A 96 -5.04 11.82 3.42
C ASP A 96 -3.91 11.10 4.17
N VAL A 97 -3.88 9.76 4.10
CA VAL A 97 -2.77 8.97 4.66
C VAL A 97 -1.46 9.32 3.96
N TYR A 98 -1.41 9.34 2.64
CA TYR A 98 -0.19 9.65 1.90
C TYR A 98 0.25 11.11 2.10
N ALA A 99 -0.69 12.06 2.14
CA ALA A 99 -0.38 13.45 2.43
C ALA A 99 0.23 13.64 3.82
N THR A 100 -0.19 12.82 4.79
CA THR A 100 0.33 12.86 6.17
C THR A 100 1.66 12.12 6.32
N CYS A 101 1.79 10.95 5.67
CA CYS A 101 2.86 9.99 5.96
C CYS A 101 4.00 9.97 4.95
N LEU A 102 3.82 10.54 3.77
CA LEU A 102 4.88 10.71 2.78
C LEU A 102 5.38 12.15 2.78
N SER A 103 6.57 12.36 2.22
CA SER A 103 7.15 13.69 2.05
C SER A 103 7.82 13.86 0.68
N GLY A 104 8.02 15.11 0.27
CA GLY A 104 8.70 15.46 -0.98
C GLY A 104 7.97 14.92 -2.21
N PHE A 105 8.74 14.60 -3.26
CA PHE A 105 8.20 14.17 -4.55
C PHE A 105 7.27 12.94 -4.44
N ALA A 106 7.60 11.97 -3.59
CA ALA A 106 6.77 10.78 -3.43
C ALA A 106 5.37 11.09 -2.89
N ARG A 107 5.25 12.06 -1.97
CA ARG A 107 3.94 12.55 -1.51
C ARG A 107 3.19 13.23 -2.64
N ASP A 108 3.86 14.17 -3.31
CA ASP A 108 3.22 15.03 -4.30
C ASP A 108 2.71 14.23 -5.50
N ASP A 109 3.50 13.27 -5.99
CA ASP A 109 3.09 12.34 -7.05
C ASP A 109 1.91 11.47 -6.62
N GLN A 110 1.99 10.82 -5.45
CA GLN A 110 0.90 9.93 -5.00
C GLN A 110 -0.41 10.68 -4.75
N VAL A 111 -0.35 11.86 -4.12
CA VAL A 111 -1.54 12.69 -3.90
C VAL A 111 -2.14 13.14 -5.23
N ALA A 112 -1.32 13.61 -6.18
CA ALA A 112 -1.80 14.05 -7.48
C ALA A 112 -2.47 12.91 -8.28
N GLN A 113 -1.88 11.71 -8.27
CA GLN A 113 -2.44 10.55 -8.96
C GLN A 113 -3.78 10.12 -8.34
N ILE A 114 -3.90 10.17 -7.02
CA ILE A 114 -5.14 9.84 -6.33
C ILE A 114 -6.22 10.89 -6.59
N GLU A 115 -5.87 12.17 -6.59
CA GLU A 115 -6.79 13.26 -6.91
C GLU A 115 -7.30 13.16 -8.35
N LEU A 116 -6.42 12.84 -9.30
CA LEU A 116 -6.81 12.57 -10.69
C LEU A 116 -7.78 11.38 -10.77
N ALA A 117 -7.43 10.24 -10.18
CA ALA A 117 -8.29 9.05 -10.18
C ALA A 117 -9.65 9.33 -9.52
N THR A 118 -9.67 10.10 -8.43
CA THR A 118 -10.91 10.48 -7.73
C THR A 118 -11.84 11.29 -8.64
N ASN A 119 -11.29 12.23 -9.42
CA ASN A 119 -12.06 13.03 -10.37
C ASN A 119 -12.63 12.18 -11.53
N ASP A 120 -11.86 11.21 -12.02
CA ASP A 120 -12.34 10.26 -13.03
C ASP A 120 -13.53 9.43 -12.50
N TRP A 121 -13.44 8.95 -11.25
CA TRP A 121 -14.53 8.21 -10.62
C TRP A 121 -15.76 9.07 -10.32
N HIS A 122 -15.59 10.32 -9.90
CA HIS A 122 -16.71 11.26 -9.77
C HIS A 122 -17.43 11.47 -11.10
N SER A 123 -16.69 11.56 -12.20
CA SER A 123 -17.25 11.66 -13.55
C SER A 123 -18.03 10.39 -13.94
N ALA A 124 -17.48 9.21 -13.64
CA ALA A 124 -18.15 7.93 -13.87
C ALA A 124 -19.45 7.79 -13.06
N ILE A 125 -19.44 8.23 -11.81
CA ILE A 125 -20.63 8.29 -10.94
C ILE A 125 -21.67 9.25 -11.53
N ALA A 126 -21.27 10.45 -11.95
CA ALA A 126 -22.20 11.43 -12.52
C ALA A 126 -22.92 10.88 -13.77
N VAL A 127 -22.23 10.10 -14.61
CA VAL A 127 -22.83 9.49 -15.81
C VAL A 127 -23.68 8.26 -15.46
N THR A 128 -23.20 7.39 -14.58
CA THR A 128 -23.82 6.07 -14.33
C THR A 128 -24.95 6.14 -13.29
N CYS A 129 -24.83 7.05 -12.34
CA CYS A 129 -25.63 7.10 -11.12
C CYS A 129 -26.57 8.30 -11.04
N ALA A 130 -26.68 9.11 -12.09
CA ALA A 130 -27.71 10.15 -12.21
C ALA A 130 -29.09 9.51 -12.40
N ASP A 131 -30.06 9.93 -11.57
CA ASP A 131 -31.39 9.33 -11.39
C ASP A 131 -32.18 9.06 -12.68
#